data_AF-A0A7X6X989-F1
#
_entry.id   AF-A0A7X6X989-F1
#
_cell.length_a   1.000
_cell.length_b   1.000
_cell.length_c   1.000
_cell.angle_alpha   90.00
_cell.angle_beta   90.00
_cell.angle_gamma   90.00
#
_symmetry.space_group_name_H-M   'P 1'
#
loop_
_entity.id
_entity.type
_entity.pdbx_description
1 polymer ?
#
loop_
_entity_poly.entity_id
_entity_poly.type
_entity_poly.pdbx_seq_one_letter_code
_entity_poly.pdbx_strand_id
1 'polypeptide(L)'
;MTKKQRINNTLKSGVFGILTAIVLAVVGYLWVNATQLLVDIEGFGLGKMVLWFPLVGYLVMGVAAIVLVYGIFQLIRGFSAKNKHVEKTEEVKKNQQDVLATERSLFEKGRIKGVIFDLDGTLLNTIEDLTDALNTTITVFGYPEKTTEQVKAVIGNGMRNLVKGVINPEASEEEIETILKAFLDAYAVSYQNKTAPYDGIHALLKELNGKGYLMGVISNKRQEYTVELIKKIFPDIPFVDVVGDHEDHPRKPDPTTTKLIIQEMMLSSSQVILVGDSQVDVQTARNANIPVIAVTWGFRSVEELTEANPDYFADTPADIFDIVMDINRKTEELLTN
;
A
#
# COMPACT_ATOMS: atom_id res chain seq x y z
N MET A 1 -42.01 5.15 4.94
CA MET A 1 -41.59 3.73 5.16
C MET A 1 -40.49 3.39 4.17
N THR A 2 -39.29 3.03 4.64
CA THR A 2 -38.14 2.80 3.74
C THR A 2 -38.30 1.48 2.95
N LYS A 3 -37.59 1.34 1.81
CA LYS A 3 -37.63 0.12 0.98
C LYS A 3 -37.22 -1.14 1.77
N LYS A 4 -36.22 -1.00 2.66
CA LYS A 4 -35.78 -2.02 3.63
C LYS A 4 -36.89 -2.41 4.62
N GLN A 5 -37.65 -1.42 5.11
CA GLN A 5 -38.75 -1.64 6.04
C GLN A 5 -39.94 -2.37 5.37
N ARG A 6 -40.21 -2.10 4.08
CA ARG A 6 -41.21 -2.85 3.30
C ARG A 6 -40.83 -4.32 3.13
N ILE A 7 -39.58 -4.62 2.76
CA ILE A 7 -39.08 -6.00 2.58
C ILE A 7 -39.18 -6.79 3.91
N ASN A 8 -38.76 -6.19 5.02
CA ASN A 8 -38.84 -6.82 6.33
C ASN A 8 -40.30 -7.11 6.75
N ASN A 9 -41.23 -6.21 6.42
CA ASN A 9 -42.63 -6.43 6.71
C ASN A 9 -43.24 -7.55 5.86
N THR A 10 -42.85 -7.68 4.59
CA THR A 10 -43.28 -8.79 3.74
C THR A 10 -42.78 -10.14 4.28
N LEU A 11 -41.52 -10.22 4.71
CA LEU A 11 -40.97 -11.44 5.33
C LEU A 11 -41.70 -11.80 6.63
N LYS A 12 -41.92 -10.83 7.53
CA LYS A 12 -42.68 -11.03 8.77
C LYS A 12 -44.10 -11.52 8.50
N SER A 13 -44.77 -10.96 7.49
CA SER A 13 -46.12 -11.41 7.11
C SER A 13 -46.14 -12.84 6.57
N GLY A 14 -45.09 -13.25 5.84
CA GLY A 14 -44.95 -14.62 5.35
C GLY A 14 -44.74 -15.63 6.47
N VAL A 15 -43.83 -15.36 7.42
CA VAL A 15 -43.61 -16.21 8.60
C VAL A 15 -44.89 -16.35 9.43
N PHE A 16 -45.57 -15.23 9.68
CA PHE A 16 -46.82 -15.22 10.43
C PHE A 16 -47.90 -16.08 9.75
N GLY A 17 -48.06 -15.94 8.43
CA GLY A 17 -49.01 -16.76 7.66
C GLY A 17 -48.73 -18.27 7.78
N ILE A 18 -47.47 -18.68 7.69
CA ILE A 18 -47.11 -20.11 7.83
C ILE A 18 -47.44 -20.63 9.23
N LEU A 19 -47.11 -19.88 10.29
CA LEU A 19 -47.44 -20.26 11.66
C LEU A 19 -48.96 -20.39 11.88
N THR A 20 -49.73 -19.43 11.36
CA THR A 20 -51.20 -19.48 11.42
C THR A 20 -51.75 -20.72 10.71
N ALA A 21 -51.21 -21.05 9.54
CA ALA A 21 -51.63 -22.24 8.80
C ALA A 21 -51.35 -23.53 9.57
N ILE A 22 -50.19 -23.67 10.21
CA ILE A 22 -49.84 -24.85 11.02
C ILE A 22 -50.84 -25.01 12.17
N VAL A 23 -51.15 -23.93 12.89
CA VAL A 23 -52.11 -23.96 14.01
C VAL A 23 -53.49 -24.39 13.52
N LEU A 24 -53.98 -23.80 12.41
CA LEU A 24 -55.27 -24.17 11.84
C LEU A 24 -55.33 -25.64 11.40
N ALA A 25 -54.25 -26.15 10.81
CA ALA A 25 -54.16 -27.56 10.41
C ALA A 25 -54.23 -28.50 11.63
N VAL A 26 -53.51 -28.19 12.71
CA VAL A 26 -53.55 -28.97 13.96
C VAL A 26 -54.94 -28.93 14.59
N VAL A 27 -55.56 -27.75 14.67
CA VAL A 27 -56.92 -27.59 15.23
C VAL A 27 -57.94 -28.39 14.40
N GLY A 28 -57.89 -28.27 13.07
CA GLY A 28 -58.78 -29.01 12.18
C GLY A 28 -58.59 -30.53 12.31
N TYR A 29 -57.35 -31.01 12.39
CA TYR A 29 -57.03 -32.42 12.59
C TYR A 29 -57.54 -32.96 13.93
N LEU A 30 -57.28 -32.24 15.03
CA LEU A 30 -57.77 -32.62 16.36
C LEU A 30 -59.30 -32.64 16.40
N TRP A 31 -59.95 -31.68 15.73
CA TRP A 31 -61.42 -31.62 15.61
C TRP A 31 -61.98 -32.84 14.89
N VAL A 32 -61.40 -33.22 13.74
CA VAL A 32 -61.83 -34.42 12.99
C VAL A 32 -61.74 -35.66 13.87
N ASN A 33 -60.61 -35.87 14.54
CA ASN A 33 -60.41 -37.06 15.39
C ASN A 33 -61.35 -37.06 16.60
N ALA A 34 -61.50 -35.93 17.29
CA ALA A 34 -62.41 -35.82 18.43
C ALA A 34 -63.86 -36.08 18.04
N THR A 35 -64.29 -35.57 16.88
CA THR A 35 -65.68 -35.73 16.42
C THR A 35 -65.97 -37.13 15.86
N GLN A 36 -64.97 -37.82 15.32
CA GLN A 36 -65.10 -39.23 14.95
C GLN A 36 -65.34 -40.13 16.16
N LEU A 37 -64.68 -39.86 17.30
CA LEU A 37 -64.90 -40.60 18.55
C LEU A 37 -66.32 -40.42 19.13
N LEU A 38 -67.00 -39.32 18.78
CA LEU A 38 -68.37 -39.05 19.22
C LEU A 38 -69.43 -39.81 18.42
N VAL A 39 -69.09 -40.31 17.23
CA VAL A 39 -70.03 -41.08 16.38
C VAL A 39 -70.37 -42.44 17.01
N ASP A 40 -69.52 -42.96 17.90
CA ASP A 40 -69.68 -44.28 18.54
C ASP A 40 -70.46 -44.25 19.87
N ILE A 41 -70.94 -43.09 20.32
CA ILE A 41 -71.69 -42.98 21.58
C ILE A 41 -73.20 -43.09 21.30
N GLU A 42 -73.76 -44.29 21.46
CA GLU A 42 -75.21 -44.49 21.45
C GLU A 42 -75.86 -43.81 22.68
N GLY A 43 -76.81 -42.89 22.43
CA GLY A 43 -77.68 -42.33 23.48
C GLY A 43 -77.85 -40.81 23.52
N PHE A 44 -77.07 -40.04 22.75
CA PHE A 44 -77.08 -38.56 22.86
C PHE A 44 -78.11 -37.81 21.98
N GLY A 45 -78.97 -38.52 21.23
CA GLY A 45 -80.07 -37.89 20.46
C GLY A 45 -79.65 -36.97 19.29
N LEU A 46 -78.37 -36.91 18.94
CA LEU A 46 -77.83 -36.02 17.90
C LEU A 46 -77.96 -36.56 16.45
N GLY A 47 -78.43 -37.79 16.26
CA GLY A 47 -78.84 -38.36 14.96
C GLY A 47 -77.85 -38.17 13.80
N LYS A 48 -78.37 -37.88 12.59
CA LYS A 48 -77.57 -37.67 11.36
C LYS A 48 -76.71 -36.40 11.35
N MET A 49 -76.84 -35.50 12.34
CA MET A 49 -76.04 -34.26 12.38
C MET A 49 -74.56 -34.51 12.70
N VAL A 50 -74.25 -35.52 13.53
CA VAL A 50 -72.86 -35.82 13.94
C VAL A 50 -71.98 -36.19 12.74
N LEU A 51 -72.59 -36.77 11.69
CA LEU A 51 -71.91 -37.11 10.44
C LEU A 51 -71.32 -35.90 9.70
N TRP A 52 -71.81 -34.68 9.97
CA TRP A 52 -71.33 -33.46 9.31
C TRP A 52 -70.21 -32.75 10.10
N PHE A 53 -69.95 -33.12 11.36
CA PHE A 53 -68.95 -32.44 12.18
C PHE A 53 -67.50 -32.58 11.67
N PRO A 54 -67.07 -33.74 11.12
CA PRO A 54 -65.75 -33.85 10.50
C PRO A 54 -65.55 -32.91 9.32
N LEU A 55 -66.62 -32.57 8.57
CA LEU A 55 -66.53 -31.67 7.42
C LEU A 55 -66.11 -30.25 7.82
N VAL A 56 -66.46 -29.80 9.03
CA VAL A 56 -65.98 -28.53 9.58
C VAL A 56 -64.46 -28.57 9.78
N GLY A 57 -63.93 -29.68 10.31
CA GLY A 57 -62.48 -29.86 10.48
C GLY A 57 -61.73 -29.91 9.15
N TYR A 58 -62.28 -30.60 8.14
CA TYR A 58 -61.72 -30.60 6.78
C TYR A 58 -61.74 -29.21 6.13
N LEU A 59 -62.79 -28.43 6.33
CA LEU A 59 -62.87 -27.05 5.85
C LEU A 59 -61.78 -26.17 6.48
N VAL A 60 -61.57 -26.29 7.81
CA VAL A 60 -60.52 -25.57 8.54
C VAL A 60 -59.12 -25.95 8.01
N MET A 61 -58.87 -27.23 7.73
CA MET A 61 -57.63 -27.67 7.10
C MET A 61 -57.47 -27.15 5.66
N GLY A 62 -58.56 -27.03 4.89
CA GLY A 62 -58.56 -26.41 3.57
C GLY A 62 -58.18 -24.92 3.62
N VAL A 63 -58.71 -24.18 4.59
CA VAL A 63 -58.32 -22.77 4.83
C VAL A 63 -56.84 -22.70 5.25
N ALA A 64 -56.37 -23.61 6.10
CA ALA A 64 -54.97 -23.71 6.49
C ALA A 64 -54.03 -23.84 5.28
N ALA A 65 -54.36 -24.70 4.31
CA ALA A 65 -53.57 -24.87 3.10
C ALA A 65 -53.47 -23.58 2.26
N ILE A 66 -54.56 -22.82 2.14
CA ILE A 66 -54.56 -21.54 1.40
C ILE A 66 -53.67 -20.52 2.09
N VAL A 67 -53.78 -20.41 3.42
CA VAL A 67 -52.96 -19.49 4.23
C VAL A 67 -51.48 -19.88 4.16
N LEU A 68 -51.17 -21.18 4.13
CA LEU A 68 -49.80 -21.69 3.99
C LEU A 68 -49.18 -21.27 2.65
N VAL A 69 -49.91 -21.49 1.54
CA VAL A 69 -49.47 -21.12 0.19
C VAL A 69 -49.21 -19.61 0.11
N TYR A 70 -50.10 -18.80 0.67
CA TYR A 70 -49.91 -17.35 0.72
C TYR A 70 -48.69 -16.94 1.56
N GLY A 71 -48.47 -17.58 2.72
CA GLY A 71 -47.31 -17.33 3.57
C GLY A 71 -45.98 -17.65 2.89
N ILE A 72 -45.90 -18.81 2.22
CA ILE A 72 -44.72 -19.23 1.44
C ILE A 72 -44.44 -18.25 0.30
N PHE A 73 -45.49 -17.85 -0.44
CA PHE A 73 -45.36 -16.90 -1.53
C PHE A 73 -44.80 -15.54 -1.08
N GLN A 74 -45.25 -15.04 0.08
CA GLN A 74 -44.74 -13.79 0.65
C GLN A 74 -43.29 -13.92 1.12
N LEU A 75 -42.89 -15.07 1.66
CA LEU A 75 -41.48 -15.33 1.98
C LEU A 75 -40.59 -15.30 0.74
N ILE A 76 -40.96 -16.02 -0.32
CA ILE A 76 -40.19 -16.08 -1.57
C ILE A 76 -40.02 -14.67 -2.16
N ARG A 77 -41.11 -13.90 -2.22
CA ARG A 77 -41.07 -12.50 -2.67
C ARG A 77 -40.18 -11.62 -1.80
N GLY A 78 -40.25 -11.78 -0.48
CA GLY A 78 -39.42 -11.05 0.47
C GLY A 78 -37.93 -11.33 0.30
N PHE A 79 -37.54 -12.59 0.13
CA PHE A 79 -36.14 -12.98 -0.08
C PHE A 79 -35.58 -12.51 -1.43
N SER A 80 -36.33 -12.68 -2.53
CA SER A 80 -35.91 -12.21 -3.85
C SER A 80 -35.70 -10.68 -3.86
N ALA A 81 -36.59 -9.92 -3.23
CA ALA A 81 -36.46 -8.47 -3.11
C ALA A 81 -35.29 -8.04 -2.21
N LYS A 82 -34.99 -8.82 -1.15
CA LYS A 82 -33.83 -8.59 -0.28
C LYS A 82 -32.52 -8.80 -1.03
N ASN A 83 -32.37 -9.89 -1.78
CA ASN A 83 -31.14 -10.20 -2.51
C ASN A 83 -30.86 -9.16 -3.60
N LYS A 84 -31.86 -8.82 -4.43
CA LYS A 84 -31.72 -7.75 -5.44
C LYS A 84 -31.37 -6.39 -4.84
N HIS A 85 -31.83 -6.11 -3.61
CA HIS A 85 -31.47 -4.86 -2.92
C HIS A 85 -30.03 -4.91 -2.41
N VAL A 86 -29.58 -6.04 -1.88
CA VAL A 86 -28.20 -6.23 -1.41
C VAL A 86 -27.23 -6.09 -2.58
N GLU A 87 -27.45 -6.83 -3.67
CA GLU A 87 -26.64 -6.76 -4.90
C GLU A 87 -26.54 -5.32 -5.44
N LYS A 88 -27.68 -4.63 -5.59
CA LYS A 88 -27.69 -3.24 -6.06
C LYS A 88 -26.99 -2.27 -5.10
N THR A 89 -27.02 -2.53 -3.79
CA THR A 89 -26.34 -1.67 -2.80
C THR A 89 -24.83 -1.92 -2.80
N GLU A 90 -24.40 -3.16 -2.99
CA GLU A 90 -22.99 -3.53 -3.10
C GLU A 90 -22.38 -3.03 -4.42
N GLU A 91 -23.10 -3.14 -5.53
CA GLU A 91 -22.68 -2.64 -6.85
C GLU A 91 -22.52 -1.10 -6.85
N VAL A 92 -23.47 -0.37 -6.25
CA VAL A 92 -23.37 1.09 -6.12
C VAL A 92 -22.22 1.51 -5.20
N LYS A 93 -21.99 0.79 -4.09
CA LYS A 93 -20.86 1.06 -3.20
C LYS A 93 -19.52 0.78 -3.87
N LYS A 94 -19.40 -0.33 -4.60
CA LYS A 94 -18.20 -0.69 -5.35
C LYS A 94 -17.90 0.34 -6.43
N ASN A 95 -18.88 0.71 -7.24
CA ASN A 95 -18.71 1.74 -8.27
C ASN A 95 -18.37 3.12 -7.68
N GLN A 96 -18.99 3.52 -6.55
CA GLN A 96 -18.61 4.76 -5.88
C GLN A 96 -17.20 4.70 -5.30
N GLN A 97 -16.78 3.55 -4.75
CA GLN A 97 -15.45 3.39 -4.19
C GLN A 97 -14.37 3.35 -5.28
N ASP A 98 -14.66 2.73 -6.43
CA ASP A 98 -13.78 2.69 -7.60
C ASP A 98 -13.68 4.07 -8.28
N VAL A 99 -14.79 4.81 -8.40
CA VAL A 99 -14.79 6.20 -8.91
C VAL A 99 -14.05 7.13 -7.94
N LEU A 100 -14.31 7.05 -6.63
CA LEU A 100 -13.61 7.87 -5.64
C LEU A 100 -12.13 7.50 -5.52
N ALA A 101 -11.73 6.24 -5.73
CA ALA A 101 -10.33 5.82 -5.78
C ALA A 101 -9.62 6.30 -7.05
N THR A 102 -10.33 6.28 -8.19
CA THR A 102 -9.82 6.78 -9.48
C THR A 102 -9.71 8.31 -9.45
N GLU A 103 -10.74 9.02 -8.99
CA GLU A 103 -10.73 10.46 -8.81
C GLU A 103 -9.69 10.87 -7.75
N ARG A 104 -9.56 10.16 -6.61
CA ARG A 104 -8.45 10.40 -5.68
C ARG A 104 -7.10 10.18 -6.33
N SER A 105 -6.89 9.09 -7.08
CA SER A 105 -5.64 8.84 -7.80
C SER A 105 -5.30 9.93 -8.82
N LEU A 106 -6.31 10.57 -9.42
CA LEU A 106 -6.16 11.66 -10.38
C LEU A 106 -5.90 13.01 -9.70
N PHE A 107 -6.57 13.28 -8.56
CA PHE A 107 -6.31 14.46 -7.72
C PHE A 107 -5.01 14.33 -6.89
N GLU A 108 -4.53 13.12 -6.62
CA GLU A 108 -3.30 12.81 -5.86
C GLU A 108 -2.04 12.75 -6.72
N LYS A 109 -2.11 12.88 -8.06
CA LYS A 109 -0.92 13.02 -8.92
C LYS A 109 -0.84 14.44 -9.47
N GLY A 110 -0.50 15.38 -8.58
CA GLY A 110 -0.13 16.72 -8.98
C GLY A 110 1.06 16.68 -9.94
N ARG A 111 1.18 17.70 -10.80
CA ARG A 111 2.38 17.87 -11.62
C ARG A 111 3.61 17.86 -10.72
N ILE A 112 4.62 17.07 -11.04
CA ILE A 112 5.91 17.06 -10.35
C ILE A 112 6.55 18.44 -10.49
N LYS A 113 7.01 18.96 -9.36
CA LYS A 113 7.67 20.27 -9.20
C LYS A 113 8.93 20.18 -8.33
N GLY A 114 9.08 19.11 -7.56
CA GLY A 114 10.24 18.86 -6.72
C GLY A 114 10.89 17.52 -7.01
N VAL A 115 12.23 17.47 -6.93
CA VAL A 115 13.01 16.24 -7.07
C VAL A 115 13.95 16.12 -5.86
N ILE A 116 13.83 15.04 -5.11
CA ILE A 116 14.72 14.74 -3.98
C ILE A 116 15.68 13.64 -4.41
N PHE A 117 16.98 13.88 -4.27
CA PHE A 117 18.02 12.95 -4.68
C PHE A 117 18.67 12.28 -3.48
N ASP A 118 18.94 10.99 -3.57
CA ASP A 118 20.02 10.39 -2.80
C ASP A 118 21.40 10.90 -3.29
N LEU A 119 22.45 10.70 -2.49
CA LEU A 119 23.80 11.16 -2.80
C LEU A 119 24.71 10.06 -3.36
N ASP A 120 24.99 9.04 -2.53
CA ASP A 120 26.03 8.04 -2.77
C ASP A 120 25.48 6.93 -3.68
N GLY A 121 25.98 6.82 -4.90
CA GLY A 121 25.42 5.88 -5.89
C GLY A 121 24.36 6.52 -6.79
N THR A 122 23.91 7.73 -6.46
CA THR A 122 22.90 8.47 -7.23
C THR A 122 23.49 9.70 -7.92
N LEU A 123 23.85 10.73 -7.15
CA LEU A 123 24.49 11.95 -7.68
C LEU A 123 26.01 11.77 -7.79
N LEU A 124 26.63 11.12 -6.80
CA LEU A 124 28.07 10.96 -6.68
C LEU A 124 28.47 9.50 -6.72
N ASN A 125 29.51 9.21 -7.49
CA ASN A 125 30.24 7.97 -7.41
C ASN A 125 31.29 8.06 -6.29
N THR A 126 31.01 7.42 -5.16
CA THR A 126 31.86 7.46 -3.95
C THR A 126 32.52 6.12 -3.63
N ILE A 127 32.33 5.11 -4.48
CA ILE A 127 32.75 3.72 -4.22
C ILE A 127 34.27 3.57 -4.13
N GLU A 128 35.03 4.39 -4.87
CA GLU A 128 36.49 4.31 -4.88
C GLU A 128 37.09 4.80 -3.56
N ASP A 129 36.68 5.96 -3.06
CA ASP A 129 37.12 6.46 -1.74
C ASP A 129 36.73 5.50 -0.62
N LEU A 130 35.55 4.90 -0.74
CA LEU A 130 35.06 3.93 0.22
C LEU A 130 35.87 2.62 0.17
N THR A 131 36.28 2.19 -1.02
CA THR A 131 37.16 1.04 -1.23
C THR A 131 38.57 1.30 -0.68
N ASP A 132 39.14 2.47 -0.96
CA ASP A 132 40.47 2.87 -0.47
C ASP A 132 40.50 2.94 1.06
N ALA A 133 39.48 3.54 1.68
CA ALA A 133 39.34 3.58 3.13
C ALA A 133 39.21 2.18 3.72
N LEU A 134 38.38 1.32 3.10
CA LEU A 134 38.22 -0.07 3.55
C LEU A 134 39.54 -0.84 3.46
N ASN A 135 40.25 -0.76 2.34
CA ASN A 135 41.53 -1.42 2.14
C ASN A 135 42.60 -0.92 3.10
N THR A 136 42.65 0.39 3.35
CA THR A 136 43.53 0.99 4.36
C THR A 136 43.29 0.38 5.74
N THR A 137 42.03 0.11 6.08
CA THR A 137 41.68 -0.51 7.36
C THR A 137 41.95 -2.01 7.37
N ILE A 138 41.33 -2.78 6.48
CA ILE A 138 41.33 -4.25 6.60
C ILE A 138 42.73 -4.86 6.45
N THR A 139 43.64 -4.21 5.71
CA THR A 139 45.04 -4.64 5.58
C THR A 139 45.81 -4.54 6.91
N VAL A 140 45.53 -3.53 7.72
CA VAL A 140 46.10 -3.39 9.08
C VAL A 140 45.66 -4.54 9.98
N PHE A 141 44.45 -5.06 9.78
CA PHE A 141 43.92 -6.22 10.49
C PHE A 141 44.28 -7.57 9.84
N GLY A 142 45.15 -7.57 8.82
CA GLY A 142 45.66 -8.79 8.18
C GLY A 142 44.74 -9.42 7.13
N TYR A 143 43.67 -8.73 6.72
CA TYR A 143 42.79 -9.18 5.65
C TYR A 143 43.30 -8.72 4.26
N PRO A 144 43.04 -9.50 3.19
CA PRO A 144 43.43 -9.12 1.84
C PRO A 144 42.61 -7.94 1.33
N GLU A 145 43.24 -7.09 0.52
CA GLU A 145 42.58 -5.99 -0.19
C GLU A 145 41.42 -6.50 -1.06
N LYS A 146 40.42 -5.64 -1.23
CA LYS A 146 39.26 -5.84 -2.08
C LYS A 146 39.31 -4.90 -3.27
N THR A 147 38.90 -5.42 -4.41
CA THR A 147 38.62 -4.60 -5.60
C THR A 147 37.33 -3.80 -5.40
N THR A 148 37.19 -2.71 -6.15
CA THR A 148 35.98 -1.88 -6.14
C THR A 148 34.73 -2.68 -6.48
N GLU A 149 34.83 -3.63 -7.41
CA GLU A 149 33.73 -4.53 -7.80
C GLU A 149 33.30 -5.43 -6.64
N GLN A 150 34.26 -5.96 -5.87
CA GLN A 150 33.96 -6.76 -4.67
C GLN A 150 33.31 -5.91 -3.59
N VAL A 151 33.77 -4.68 -3.38
CA VAL A 151 33.14 -3.75 -2.44
C VAL A 151 31.72 -3.41 -2.89
N LYS A 152 31.52 -3.12 -4.18
CA LYS A 152 30.20 -2.84 -4.78
C LYS A 152 29.21 -4.00 -4.59
N ALA A 153 29.67 -5.25 -4.72
CA ALA A 153 28.83 -6.43 -4.50
C ALA A 153 28.40 -6.64 -3.04
N VAL A 154 29.10 -5.99 -2.08
CA VAL A 154 28.88 -6.19 -0.63
C VAL A 154 28.28 -4.96 0.03
N ILE A 155 28.38 -3.77 -0.58
CA ILE A 155 27.92 -2.49 -0.01
C ILE A 155 26.38 -2.37 -0.01
N GLY A 156 25.66 -3.35 0.53
CA GLY A 156 24.19 -3.49 0.46
C GLY A 156 23.41 -2.74 1.54
N ASN A 157 23.87 -2.79 2.79
CA ASN A 157 23.07 -2.40 3.96
C ASN A 157 23.87 -1.54 4.95
N GLY A 158 24.75 -0.69 4.42
CA GLY A 158 25.58 0.23 5.22
C GLY A 158 26.96 -0.30 5.59
N MET A 159 27.78 0.59 6.15
CA MET A 159 29.21 0.38 6.39
C MET A 159 29.52 -0.81 7.32
N ARG A 160 28.67 -1.09 8.32
CA ARG A 160 28.82 -2.28 9.17
C ARG A 160 28.70 -3.57 8.37
N ASN A 161 27.70 -3.67 7.50
CA ASN A 161 27.49 -4.87 6.69
C ASN A 161 28.60 -5.04 5.65
N LEU A 162 29.15 -3.93 5.15
CA LEU A 162 30.35 -3.98 4.34
C LEU A 162 31.52 -4.61 5.10
N VAL A 163 31.83 -4.14 6.31
CA VAL A 163 32.88 -4.73 7.15
C VAL A 163 32.62 -6.21 7.37
N LYS A 164 31.40 -6.60 7.79
CA LYS A 164 31.02 -8.01 8.00
C LYS A 164 31.21 -8.88 6.75
N GLY A 165 30.94 -8.34 5.56
CA GLY A 165 31.04 -9.09 4.31
C GLY A 165 32.46 -9.25 3.76
N VAL A 166 33.46 -8.53 4.31
CA VAL A 166 34.85 -8.60 3.82
C VAL A 166 35.83 -9.23 4.80
N ILE A 167 35.44 -9.38 6.08
CA ILE A 167 36.23 -10.02 7.14
C ILE A 167 35.82 -11.49 7.36
N ASN A 168 36.41 -12.14 8.37
CA ASN A 168 36.05 -13.50 8.76
C ASN A 168 34.56 -13.57 9.21
N PRO A 169 33.75 -14.49 8.66
CA PRO A 169 32.37 -14.69 9.09
C PRO A 169 32.20 -15.02 10.59
N GLU A 170 33.24 -15.61 11.20
CA GLU A 170 33.28 -15.96 12.63
C GLU A 170 33.89 -14.85 13.51
N ALA A 171 34.14 -13.66 12.95
CA ALA A 171 34.64 -12.52 13.72
C ALA A 171 33.69 -12.15 14.86
N SER A 172 34.25 -11.85 16.02
CA SER A 172 33.45 -11.43 17.18
C SER A 172 32.82 -10.05 16.91
N GLU A 173 31.72 -9.73 17.60
CA GLU A 173 31.13 -8.39 17.49
C GLU A 173 32.12 -7.30 17.94
N GLU A 174 33.00 -7.58 18.91
CA GLU A 174 34.06 -6.64 19.32
C GLU A 174 35.08 -6.39 18.19
N GLU A 175 35.47 -7.42 17.44
CA GLU A 175 36.35 -7.29 16.28
C GLU A 175 35.67 -6.47 15.18
N ILE A 176 34.40 -6.76 14.88
CA ILE A 176 33.60 -6.01 13.90
C ILE A 176 33.53 -4.52 14.26
N GLU A 177 33.24 -4.19 15.53
CA GLU A 177 33.19 -2.78 15.98
C GLU A 177 34.54 -2.10 15.88
N THR A 178 35.61 -2.80 16.24
CA THR A 178 36.98 -2.27 16.17
C THR A 178 37.36 -1.93 14.73
N ILE A 179 37.10 -2.85 13.80
CA ILE A 179 37.37 -2.64 12.37
C ILE A 179 36.45 -1.57 11.79
N LEU A 180 35.16 -1.58 12.14
CA LEU A 180 34.20 -0.57 11.69
C LEU A 180 34.63 0.83 12.13
N LYS A 181 35.04 1.00 13.39
CA LYS A 181 35.52 2.30 13.88
C LYS A 181 36.75 2.77 13.10
N ALA A 182 37.74 1.90 12.92
CA ALA A 182 38.94 2.23 12.15
C ALA A 182 38.64 2.55 10.67
N PHE A 183 37.64 1.87 10.09
CA PHE A 183 37.16 2.15 8.74
C PHE A 183 36.48 3.51 8.64
N LEU A 184 35.62 3.87 9.59
CA LEU A 184 34.99 5.18 9.66
C LEU A 184 36.03 6.30 9.81
N ASP A 185 37.05 6.09 10.65
CA ASP A 185 38.16 7.03 10.82
C ASP A 185 38.97 7.21 9.52
N ALA A 186 39.27 6.12 8.81
CA ALA A 186 39.95 6.17 7.51
C ALA A 186 39.10 6.87 6.43
N TYR A 187 37.79 6.60 6.42
CA TYR A 187 36.86 7.21 5.48
C TYR A 187 36.70 8.71 5.73
N ALA A 188 36.66 9.14 7.00
CA ALA A 188 36.58 10.56 7.38
C ALA A 188 37.70 11.43 6.79
N VAL A 189 38.87 10.83 6.49
CA VAL A 189 40.02 11.52 5.91
C VAL A 189 40.02 11.46 4.37
N SER A 190 39.34 10.48 3.78
CA SER A 190 39.47 10.16 2.34
C SER A 190 38.20 10.34 1.51
N TYR A 191 37.04 10.58 2.13
CA TYR A 191 35.73 10.62 1.46
C TYR A 191 35.54 11.65 0.33
N GLN A 192 36.55 12.48 0.04
CA GLN A 192 36.50 13.49 -1.03
C GLN A 192 37.65 13.38 -2.04
N ASN A 193 38.48 12.33 -2.01
CA ASN A 193 39.69 12.25 -2.81
C ASN A 193 39.39 11.89 -4.28
N LYS A 194 38.55 10.87 -4.48
CA LYS A 194 38.14 10.34 -5.79
C LYS A 194 36.63 10.49 -6.04
N THR A 195 35.87 10.88 -5.03
CA THR A 195 34.44 11.17 -5.14
C THR A 195 34.17 12.20 -6.24
N ALA A 196 33.35 11.80 -7.20
CA ALA A 196 33.01 12.59 -8.38
C ALA A 196 31.52 12.43 -8.73
N PRO A 197 30.90 13.41 -9.42
CA PRO A 197 29.57 13.23 -9.99
C PRO A 197 29.57 12.12 -11.04
N TYR A 198 28.44 11.42 -11.20
CA TYR A 198 28.26 10.57 -12.39
C TYR A 198 28.13 11.44 -13.66
N ASP A 199 28.55 10.87 -14.80
CA ASP A 199 28.50 11.55 -16.09
C ASP A 199 27.07 12.00 -16.42
N GLY A 200 26.89 13.30 -16.66
CA GLY A 200 25.59 13.90 -16.98
C GLY A 200 24.82 14.51 -15.79
N ILE A 201 25.22 14.24 -14.54
CA ILE A 201 24.52 14.77 -13.35
C ILE A 201 24.54 16.31 -13.31
N HIS A 202 25.67 16.95 -13.62
CA HIS A 202 25.71 18.41 -13.70
C HIS A 202 24.76 18.99 -14.75
N ALA A 203 24.60 18.32 -15.89
CA ALA A 203 23.69 18.75 -16.94
C ALA A 203 22.23 18.60 -16.50
N LEU A 204 21.88 17.44 -15.93
CA LEU A 204 20.55 17.16 -15.37
C LEU A 204 20.15 18.21 -14.32
N LEU A 205 21.00 18.46 -13.32
CA LEU A 205 20.68 19.39 -12.23
C LEU A 205 20.50 20.83 -12.74
N LYS A 206 21.31 21.26 -13.72
CA LYS A 206 21.16 22.57 -14.37
C LYS A 206 19.87 22.65 -15.19
N GLU A 207 19.50 21.58 -15.88
CA GLU A 207 18.28 21.53 -16.68
C GLU A 207 17.03 21.57 -15.79
N LEU A 208 17.00 20.76 -14.72
CA LEU A 208 15.92 20.80 -13.72
C LEU A 208 15.78 22.20 -13.11
N ASN A 209 16.89 22.81 -12.68
CA ASN A 209 16.88 24.18 -12.16
C ASN A 209 16.37 25.19 -13.21
N GLY A 210 16.85 25.10 -14.45
CA GLY A 210 16.44 25.98 -15.55
C GLY A 210 14.96 25.88 -15.91
N LYS A 211 14.31 24.76 -15.57
CA LYS A 211 12.86 24.54 -15.70
C LYS A 211 12.08 24.87 -14.43
N GLY A 212 12.75 25.31 -13.37
CA GLY A 212 12.13 25.73 -12.11
C GLY A 212 11.74 24.58 -11.19
N TYR A 213 12.32 23.39 -11.34
CA TYR A 213 12.15 22.32 -10.35
C TYR A 213 12.92 22.64 -9.08
N LEU A 214 12.27 22.45 -7.93
CA LEU A 214 12.93 22.50 -6.64
C LEU A 214 13.70 21.21 -6.42
N MET A 215 14.90 21.30 -5.86
CA MET A 215 15.76 20.14 -5.64
C MET A 215 16.17 20.02 -4.19
N GLY A 216 16.26 18.80 -3.68
CA GLY A 216 16.77 18.52 -2.33
C GLY A 216 17.63 17.27 -2.33
N VAL A 217 18.41 17.07 -1.27
CA VAL A 217 19.27 15.89 -1.11
C VAL A 217 18.99 15.20 0.21
N ILE A 218 18.84 13.88 0.20
CA ILE A 218 18.70 13.03 1.39
C ILE A 218 19.65 11.83 1.34
N SER A 219 20.60 11.75 2.27
CA SER A 219 21.58 10.65 2.34
C SER A 219 21.65 10.02 3.73
N ASN A 220 22.03 8.74 3.79
CA ASN A 220 22.41 8.06 5.04
C ASN A 220 23.90 8.28 5.40
N LYS A 221 24.63 9.11 4.62
CA LYS A 221 25.97 9.61 4.93
C LYS A 221 25.91 10.71 5.98
N ARG A 222 26.90 10.79 6.88
CA ARG A 222 26.99 11.81 7.93
C ARG A 222 26.74 13.22 7.36
N GLN A 223 25.92 14.01 8.06
CA GLN A 223 25.48 15.36 7.65
C GLN A 223 26.64 16.25 7.20
N GLU A 224 27.72 16.29 8.00
CA GLU A 224 28.93 17.08 7.71
C GLU A 224 29.49 16.76 6.31
N TYR A 225 29.63 15.47 5.99
CA TYR A 225 30.20 15.02 4.71
C TYR A 225 29.26 15.30 3.54
N THR A 226 27.96 15.06 3.74
CA THR A 226 26.92 15.31 2.74
C THR A 226 26.91 16.79 2.34
N VAL A 227 26.87 17.70 3.32
CA VAL A 227 26.86 19.15 3.06
C VAL A 227 28.16 19.63 2.43
N GLU A 228 29.32 19.17 2.90
CA GLU A 228 30.61 19.55 2.32
C GLU A 228 30.76 19.10 0.87
N LEU A 229 30.37 17.85 0.55
CA LEU A 229 30.42 17.33 -0.81
C LEU A 229 29.49 18.11 -1.75
N ILE A 230 28.25 18.39 -1.34
CA ILE A 230 27.32 19.17 -2.15
C ILE A 230 27.88 20.58 -2.41
N LYS A 231 28.38 21.27 -1.37
CA LYS A 231 28.98 22.61 -1.52
C LYS A 231 30.19 22.62 -2.44
N LYS A 232 31.02 21.57 -2.40
CA LYS A 232 32.24 21.47 -3.20
C LYS A 232 31.94 21.14 -4.67
N ILE A 233 31.05 20.18 -4.92
CA ILE A 233 30.84 19.59 -6.25
C ILE A 233 29.72 20.29 -7.02
N PHE A 234 28.72 20.81 -6.32
CA PHE A 234 27.56 21.49 -6.90
C PHE A 234 27.35 22.91 -6.33
N PRO A 235 28.38 23.77 -6.30
CA PRO A 235 28.29 25.10 -5.66
C PRO A 235 27.23 26.02 -6.28
N ASP A 236 26.92 25.81 -7.56
CA ASP A 236 25.99 26.66 -8.33
C ASP A 236 24.56 26.10 -8.39
N ILE A 237 24.28 24.95 -7.77
CA ILE A 237 22.96 24.32 -7.80
C ILE A 237 22.18 24.71 -6.54
N PRO A 238 21.02 25.39 -6.68
CA PRO A 238 20.23 25.83 -5.54
C PRO A 238 19.37 24.69 -4.98
N PHE A 239 19.95 23.83 -4.16
CA PHE A 239 19.17 22.89 -3.37
C PHE A 239 18.39 23.64 -2.28
N VAL A 240 17.11 23.31 -2.15
CA VAL A 240 16.22 23.81 -1.09
C VAL A 240 16.74 23.35 0.27
N ASP A 241 17.12 22.08 0.36
CA ASP A 241 17.71 21.51 1.57
C ASP A 241 18.63 20.32 1.24
N VAL A 242 19.60 20.07 2.10
CA VAL A 242 20.62 19.01 2.00
C VAL A 242 20.77 18.35 3.35
N VAL A 243 20.25 17.12 3.46
CA VAL A 243 20.19 16.39 4.72
C VAL A 243 20.87 15.03 4.59
N GLY A 244 21.75 14.76 5.55
CA GLY A 244 22.46 13.52 5.80
C GLY A 244 22.06 12.92 7.15
N ASP A 245 22.82 11.94 7.60
CA ASP A 245 22.67 11.29 8.90
C ASP A 245 23.20 12.20 10.04
N HIS A 246 22.33 12.55 10.98
CA HIS A 246 22.65 13.25 12.23
C HIS A 246 21.62 12.95 13.32
N GLU A 247 21.93 13.24 14.59
CA GLU A 247 21.15 12.79 15.74
C GLU A 247 19.69 13.30 15.76
N ASP A 248 19.43 14.48 15.22
CA ASP A 248 18.08 15.09 15.24
C ASP A 248 17.13 14.52 14.19
N HIS A 249 17.62 13.75 13.20
CA HIS A 249 16.81 13.23 12.10
C HIS A 249 17.02 11.72 11.91
N PRO A 250 15.93 10.94 11.82
CA PRO A 250 16.05 9.52 11.61
C PRO A 250 16.61 9.21 10.21
N ARG A 251 17.36 8.11 10.11
CA ARG A 251 17.91 7.61 8.86
C ARG A 251 16.84 7.08 7.93
N LYS A 252 17.12 7.09 6.62
CA LYS A 252 16.33 6.30 5.65
C LYS A 252 16.31 4.83 6.08
N PRO A 253 15.16 4.14 6.01
CA PRO A 253 13.98 4.50 5.23
C PRO A 253 12.89 5.28 5.99
N ASP A 254 13.19 5.88 7.14
CA ASP A 254 12.24 6.74 7.83
C ASP A 254 11.86 7.95 6.94
N PRO A 255 10.57 8.27 6.77
CA PRO A 255 10.14 9.32 5.86
C PRO A 255 10.25 10.73 6.44
N THR A 256 10.60 10.89 7.72
CA THR A 256 10.56 12.18 8.44
C THR A 256 11.38 13.23 7.70
N THR A 257 12.64 12.93 7.39
CA THR A 257 13.53 13.85 6.67
C THR A 257 13.00 14.19 5.27
N THR A 258 12.49 13.18 4.54
CA THR A 258 11.90 13.42 3.21
C THR A 258 10.70 14.35 3.30
N LYS A 259 9.83 14.17 4.29
CA LYS A 259 8.66 15.03 4.53
C LYS A 259 9.04 16.45 4.93
N LEU A 260 10.13 16.62 5.71
CA LEU A 260 10.67 17.94 6.05
C LEU A 260 11.15 18.67 4.79
N ILE A 261 11.93 18.02 3.93
CA ILE A 261 12.39 18.63 2.66
C ILE A 261 11.18 19.01 1.78
N ILE A 262 10.17 18.14 1.66
CA ILE A 262 8.94 18.44 0.91
C ILE A 262 8.23 19.69 1.49
N GLN A 263 8.20 19.83 2.80
CA GLN A 263 7.63 20.99 3.49
C GLN A 263 8.43 22.27 3.21
N GLU A 264 9.77 22.22 3.25
CA GLU A 264 10.65 23.35 2.91
C GLU A 264 10.49 23.77 1.44
N MET A 265 10.24 22.80 0.54
CA MET A 265 9.88 23.07 -0.86
C MET A 265 8.50 23.73 -1.00
N MET A 266 7.68 23.76 0.06
CA MET A 266 6.28 24.20 0.04
C MET A 266 5.43 23.41 -0.98
N LEU A 267 5.71 22.11 -1.11
CA LEU A 267 5.02 21.19 -2.01
C LEU A 267 4.21 20.13 -1.24
N SER A 268 3.31 19.45 -1.94
CA SER A 268 2.70 18.21 -1.44
C SER A 268 3.48 16.98 -1.92
N SER A 269 3.35 15.85 -1.22
CA SER A 269 3.93 14.56 -1.64
C SER A 269 3.62 14.22 -3.10
N SER A 270 2.41 14.56 -3.57
CA SER A 270 1.98 14.35 -4.96
C SER A 270 2.77 15.14 -6.02
N GLN A 271 3.56 16.14 -5.62
CA GLN A 271 4.34 17.01 -6.51
C GLN A 271 5.84 16.74 -6.42
N VAL A 272 6.27 15.74 -5.66
CA VAL A 272 7.68 15.45 -5.42
C VAL A 272 7.98 14.01 -5.82
N ILE A 273 9.14 13.78 -6.40
CA ILE A 273 9.65 12.45 -6.73
C ILE A 273 11.01 12.24 -6.08
N LEU A 274 11.26 11.03 -5.58
CA LEU A 274 12.57 10.63 -5.06
C LEU A 274 13.38 9.96 -6.17
N VAL A 275 14.67 10.22 -6.22
CA VAL A 275 15.63 9.53 -7.10
C VAL A 275 16.68 8.88 -6.23
N GLY A 276 16.90 7.58 -6.38
CA GLY A 276 17.89 6.83 -5.60
C GLY A 276 18.34 5.55 -6.29
N ASP A 277 19.33 4.86 -5.74
CA ASP A 277 19.94 3.67 -6.32
C ASP A 277 19.72 2.40 -5.47
N SER A 278 18.89 2.48 -4.43
CA SER A 278 18.74 1.39 -3.49
C SER A 278 17.30 1.07 -3.07
N GLN A 279 17.11 -0.14 -2.54
CA GLN A 279 15.86 -0.54 -1.89
C GLN A 279 15.49 0.41 -0.73
N VAL A 280 16.49 0.96 -0.04
CA VAL A 280 16.27 1.93 1.05
C VAL A 280 15.59 3.18 0.51
N ASP A 281 15.99 3.66 -0.67
CA ASP A 281 15.37 4.82 -1.33
C ASP A 281 13.94 4.52 -1.75
N VAL A 282 13.71 3.35 -2.35
CA VAL A 282 12.36 2.90 -2.72
C VAL A 282 11.46 2.86 -1.48
N GLN A 283 11.92 2.24 -0.38
CA GLN A 283 11.16 2.19 0.86
C GLN A 283 10.95 3.58 1.48
N THR A 284 11.93 4.48 1.39
CA THR A 284 11.81 5.88 1.85
C THR A 284 10.70 6.59 1.11
N ALA A 285 10.67 6.49 -0.22
CA ALA A 285 9.66 7.10 -1.06
C ALA A 285 8.26 6.55 -0.76
N ARG A 286 8.13 5.22 -0.59
CA ARG A 286 6.87 4.58 -0.17
C ARG A 286 6.40 5.10 1.19
N ASN A 287 7.29 5.18 2.17
CA ASN A 287 6.96 5.70 3.50
C ASN A 287 6.59 7.20 3.50
N ALA A 288 7.14 7.97 2.55
CA ALA A 288 6.84 9.38 2.33
C ALA A 288 5.61 9.61 1.42
N ASN A 289 5.04 8.53 0.86
CA ASN A 289 3.94 8.54 -0.10
C ASN A 289 4.25 9.38 -1.35
N ILE A 290 5.46 9.22 -1.89
CA ILE A 290 5.93 9.88 -3.12
C ILE A 290 6.37 8.83 -4.16
N PRO A 291 6.32 9.14 -5.46
CA PRO A 291 6.92 8.30 -6.49
C PRO A 291 8.45 8.20 -6.34
N VAL A 292 9.02 7.14 -6.92
CA VAL A 292 10.48 6.92 -6.96
C VAL A 292 11.00 6.52 -8.34
N ILE A 293 12.14 7.09 -8.72
CA ILE A 293 12.97 6.66 -9.84
C ILE A 293 14.19 5.93 -9.27
N ALA A 294 14.35 4.65 -9.63
CA ALA A 294 15.54 3.88 -9.33
C ALA A 294 16.57 4.05 -10.45
N VAL A 295 17.81 4.42 -10.11
CA VAL A 295 18.90 4.58 -11.09
C VAL A 295 19.72 3.29 -11.19
N THR A 296 20.08 2.87 -12.40
CA THR A 296 20.76 1.57 -12.62
C THR A 296 22.29 1.65 -12.64
N TRP A 297 22.86 2.86 -12.61
CA TRP A 297 24.32 3.07 -12.57
C TRP A 297 24.93 3.00 -11.16
N GLY A 298 24.10 3.04 -10.12
CA GLY A 298 24.54 3.12 -8.72
C GLY A 298 25.12 1.81 -8.18
N PHE A 299 24.96 1.59 -6.88
CA PHE A 299 25.61 0.52 -6.14
C PHE A 299 24.81 -0.78 -6.07
N ARG A 300 23.53 -0.79 -6.46
CA ARG A 300 22.71 -2.00 -6.53
C ARG A 300 22.66 -2.58 -7.93
N SER A 301 22.45 -3.88 -7.98
CA SER A 301 22.14 -4.58 -9.21
C SER A 301 20.72 -4.24 -9.70
N VAL A 302 20.48 -4.39 -11.00
CA VAL A 302 19.14 -4.20 -11.58
C VAL A 302 18.15 -5.21 -11.00
N GLU A 303 18.62 -6.42 -10.69
CA GLU A 303 17.83 -7.47 -10.05
C GLU A 303 17.33 -7.04 -8.66
N GLU A 304 18.23 -6.57 -7.78
CA GLU A 304 17.87 -6.06 -6.44
C GLU A 304 16.90 -4.88 -6.52
N LEU A 305 17.13 -3.95 -7.47
CA LEU A 305 16.23 -2.82 -7.69
C LEU A 305 14.85 -3.28 -8.19
N THR A 306 14.80 -4.28 -9.07
CA THR A 306 13.54 -4.86 -9.55
C THR A 306 12.75 -5.49 -8.41
N GLU A 307 13.42 -6.22 -7.50
CA GLU A 307 12.79 -6.77 -6.30
C GLU A 307 12.24 -5.68 -5.36
N ALA A 308 12.89 -4.52 -5.30
CA ALA A 308 12.41 -3.37 -4.54
C ALA A 308 11.13 -2.72 -5.12
N ASN A 309 10.80 -3.00 -6.39
CA ASN A 309 9.60 -2.51 -7.09
C ASN A 309 9.44 -0.96 -7.11
N PRO A 310 10.42 -0.23 -7.70
CA PRO A 310 10.32 1.22 -7.92
C PRO A 310 9.22 1.55 -8.93
N ASP A 311 8.81 2.82 -9.00
CA ASP A 311 7.82 3.26 -9.99
C ASP A 311 8.41 3.41 -11.38
N TYR A 312 9.69 3.80 -11.46
CA TYR A 312 10.41 4.02 -12.72
C TYR A 312 11.88 3.60 -12.58
N PHE A 313 12.50 3.30 -13.72
CA PHE A 313 13.93 3.09 -13.85
C PHE A 313 14.54 4.20 -14.72
N ALA A 314 15.76 4.62 -14.40
CA ALA A 314 16.58 5.49 -15.22
C ALA A 314 17.94 4.82 -15.45
N ASP A 315 18.34 4.68 -16.71
CA ASP A 315 19.63 4.12 -17.12
C ASP A 315 20.68 5.19 -17.34
N THR A 316 20.24 6.42 -17.59
CA THR A 316 21.09 7.61 -17.66
C THR A 316 20.51 8.77 -16.86
N PRO A 317 21.31 9.76 -16.45
CA PRO A 317 20.79 10.96 -15.82
C PRO A 317 19.76 11.73 -16.67
N ALA A 318 19.84 11.67 -18.00
CA ALA A 318 18.86 12.32 -18.88
C ALA A 318 17.46 11.69 -18.74
N ASP A 319 17.39 10.37 -18.53
CA ASP A 319 16.11 9.65 -18.38
C ASP A 319 15.29 10.19 -17.21
N ILE A 320 15.94 10.66 -16.13
CA ILE A 320 15.27 11.27 -14.97
C ILE A 320 14.42 12.47 -15.43
N PHE A 321 14.98 13.33 -16.27
CA PHE A 321 14.28 14.50 -16.79
C PHE A 321 13.11 14.08 -17.69
N ASP A 322 13.35 13.13 -18.60
CA ASP A 322 12.33 12.63 -19.53
C ASP A 322 11.14 11.98 -18.79
N ILE A 323 11.42 11.18 -17.74
CA ILE A 323 10.40 10.57 -16.89
C ILE A 323 9.55 11.64 -16.20
N VAL A 324 10.19 12.64 -15.58
CA VAL A 324 9.48 13.74 -14.90
C VAL A 324 8.60 14.51 -15.89
N MET A 325 9.10 14.78 -17.09
CA MET A 325 8.35 15.46 -18.14
C MET A 325 7.16 14.62 -18.65
N ASP A 326 7.34 13.32 -18.82
CA ASP A 326 6.27 12.41 -19.25
C ASP A 326 5.17 12.27 -18.18
N ILE A 327 5.53 12.18 -16.90
CA ILE A 327 4.57 12.23 -15.78
C ILE A 327 3.75 13.52 -15.86
N ASN A 328 4.42 14.66 -16.01
CA ASN A 328 3.79 15.96 -16.06
C ASN A 328 2.84 16.11 -17.26
N ARG A 329 3.26 15.65 -18.43
CA ARG A 329 2.42 15.64 -19.64
C ARG A 329 1.16 14.79 -19.44
N LYS A 330 1.29 13.57 -18.91
CA LYS A 330 0.15 12.68 -18.63
C LYS A 330 -0.81 13.31 -17.61
N THR A 331 -0.28 13.95 -16.56
CA THR A 331 -1.12 14.67 -15.59
C THR A 331 -1.90 15.81 -16.26
N GLU A 332 -1.28 16.57 -17.18
CA GLU A 332 -1.96 17.64 -17.91
C GLU A 332 -3.07 17.12 -18.84
N GLU A 333 -2.84 16.01 -19.54
CA GLU A 333 -3.84 15.33 -20.38
C GLU A 333 -5.04 14.84 -19.55
N LEU A 334 -4.81 14.38 -18.32
CA LEU A 334 -5.87 13.92 -17.42
C LEU A 334 -6.68 15.07 -16.81
N LEU A 335 -6.08 16.25 -16.63
CA LEU A 335 -6.77 17.44 -16.10
C LEU A 335 -7.56 18.20 -17.17
N THR A 336 -7.28 17.96 -18.45
CA THR A 336 -7.89 18.67 -19.59
C THR A 336 -9.04 17.89 -20.25
N ASN A 337 -9.22 16.61 -19.92
CA ASN A 337 -10.32 15.75 -20.37
C ASN A 337 -11.38 15.55 -19.27
#